data_AF-A0A2P4NVT6-F1
#
_entry.id   AF-A0A2P4NVT6-F1
#
_cell.length_a   1.000
_cell.length_b   1.000
_cell.length_c   1.000
_cell.angle_alpha   90.00
_cell.angle_beta   90.00
_cell.angle_gamma   90.00
#
_symmetry.space_group_name_H-M   'P 1'
#
loop_
_entity.id
_entity.type
_entity.pdbx_description
1 polymer ?
#
loop_
_entity_poly.entity_id
_entity_poly.type
_entity_poly.pdbx_seq_one_letter_code
_entity_poly.pdbx_strand_id
1 'polypeptide(L)'
;MNVINLFITQKELDITKLRHFGSDGAATMTGIRNGVATQLKKLNNFITSTHCVAYRLHLASEEAANETPYFAHYKTIIKGIYSYFSNSYKRMYELKKIKEDMEVSDLTILNMSYRSMVPICES
;
A
#
# COMPACT_ATOMS: atom_id res chain seq x y z
N MET A 1 18.38 -20.03 -10.88
CA MET A 1 18.80 -18.65 -11.19
C MET A 1 17.75 -17.71 -10.62
N ASN A 2 18.14 -16.76 -9.78
CA ASN A 2 17.19 -15.93 -9.01
C ASN A 2 16.66 -14.77 -9.88
N VAL A 3 15.40 -14.35 -9.70
CA VAL A 3 14.73 -13.36 -10.58
C VAL A 3 15.51 -12.04 -10.68
N ILE A 4 16.16 -11.64 -9.60
CA ILE A 4 17.02 -10.45 -9.54
C ILE A 4 18.20 -10.53 -10.52
N ASN A 5 18.88 -11.68 -10.60
CA ASN A 5 20.00 -11.87 -11.51
C ASN A 5 19.54 -11.85 -12.96
N LEU A 6 18.37 -12.45 -13.24
CA LEU A 6 17.78 -12.39 -14.57
C LEU A 6 17.50 -10.94 -14.99
N PHE A 7 16.90 -10.14 -14.11
CA PHE A 7 16.63 -8.72 -14.36
C PHE A 7 17.91 -7.92 -14.61
N ILE A 8 18.94 -8.11 -13.77
CA ILE A 8 20.24 -7.43 -13.90
C ILE A 8 20.87 -7.75 -15.24
N THR A 9 20.91 -9.03 -15.63
CA THR A 9 21.48 -9.44 -16.92
C THR A 9 20.66 -8.93 -18.10
N GLN A 10 19.32 -9.03 -18.06
CA GLN A 10 18.44 -8.53 -19.12
C GLN A 10 18.53 -7.01 -19.33
N LYS A 11 18.80 -6.27 -18.27
CA LYS A 11 18.96 -4.81 -18.31
C LYS A 11 20.42 -4.36 -18.43
N GLU A 12 21.35 -5.30 -18.58
CA GLU A 12 22.78 -5.06 -18.66
C GLU A 12 23.29 -4.14 -17.52
N LEU A 13 22.73 -4.32 -16.33
CA LEU A 13 23.05 -3.50 -15.17
C LEU A 13 24.33 -4.01 -14.51
N ASP A 14 25.20 -3.07 -14.19
CA ASP A 14 26.36 -3.35 -13.37
C ASP A 14 25.98 -3.26 -11.88
N ILE A 15 25.83 -4.42 -11.24
CA ILE A 15 25.45 -4.51 -9.83
C ILE A 15 26.46 -3.81 -8.91
N THR A 16 27.72 -3.70 -9.32
CA THR A 16 28.76 -3.02 -8.54
C THR A 16 28.59 -1.51 -8.52
N LYS A 17 27.79 -0.94 -9.43
CA LYS A 17 27.44 0.50 -9.48
C LYS A 17 26.14 0.83 -8.77
N LEU A 18 25.33 -0.17 -8.45
CA LEU A 18 24.13 0.03 -7.65
C LEU A 18 24.52 0.49 -6.23
N ARG A 19 23.88 1.54 -5.73
CA ARG A 19 24.19 2.14 -4.42
C ARG A 19 23.00 2.20 -3.49
N HIS A 20 21.80 2.34 -4.06
CA HIS A 20 20.60 2.57 -3.29
C HIS A 20 19.40 1.79 -3.85
N PHE A 21 18.58 1.27 -2.95
CA PHE A 21 17.32 0.60 -3.27
C PHE A 21 16.20 1.18 -2.42
N GLY A 22 15.19 1.77 -3.07
CA GLY A 22 13.98 2.25 -2.44
C GLY A 22 12.80 1.34 -2.74
N SER A 23 12.03 0.94 -1.74
CA SER A 23 10.82 0.13 -1.95
C SER A 23 9.68 0.54 -1.02
N ASP A 24 8.47 0.07 -1.33
CA ASP A 24 7.46 -0.04 -0.29
C ASP A 24 7.96 -0.97 0.83
N GLY A 25 7.44 -0.80 2.05
CA GLY A 25 7.91 -1.59 3.19
C GLY A 25 7.36 -3.01 3.25
N ALA A 26 6.93 -3.56 2.11
CA ALA A 26 6.42 -4.92 2.05
C ALA A 26 7.51 -5.93 2.45
N ALA A 27 7.14 -6.96 3.20
CA ALA A 27 8.08 -7.98 3.69
C ALA A 27 8.84 -8.68 2.54
N THR A 28 8.23 -8.81 1.37
CA THR A 28 8.87 -9.34 0.15
C THR A 28 10.01 -8.46 -0.36
N MET A 29 9.95 -7.15 -0.11
CA MET A 29 10.97 -6.18 -0.53
C MET A 29 12.03 -5.96 0.55
N THR A 30 11.61 -5.87 1.82
CA THR A 30 12.46 -5.43 2.93
C THR A 30 12.78 -6.51 3.96
N GLY A 31 12.31 -7.75 3.73
CA GLY A 31 12.51 -8.87 4.64
C GLY A 31 13.98 -9.22 4.86
N ILE A 32 14.33 -9.52 6.12
CA ILE A 32 15.71 -9.73 6.58
C ILE A 32 16.37 -10.98 5.97
N ARG A 33 15.58 -12.01 5.64
CA ARG A 33 16.11 -13.28 5.12
C ARG A 33 16.16 -13.34 3.60
N ASN A 34 15.01 -13.08 2.97
CA ASN A 34 14.77 -13.27 1.54
C ASN A 34 14.18 -12.03 0.84
N GLY A 35 14.12 -10.88 1.50
CA GLY A 35 13.66 -9.64 0.87
C GLY A 35 14.58 -9.20 -0.28
N VAL A 36 14.03 -8.52 -1.28
CA VAL A 36 14.81 -8.02 -2.44
C VAL A 36 15.99 -7.16 -1.99
N ALA A 37 15.80 -6.26 -1.01
CA ALA A 37 16.87 -5.44 -0.45
C ALA A 37 18.01 -6.28 0.12
N THR A 38 17.67 -7.34 0.88
CA THR A 38 18.65 -8.29 1.45
C THR A 38 19.39 -9.04 0.36
N GLN A 39 18.69 -9.49 -0.68
CA GLN A 39 19.31 -10.21 -1.79
C GLN A 39 20.24 -9.30 -2.60
N LEU A 40 19.85 -8.05 -2.85
CA LEU A 40 20.71 -7.04 -3.49
C LEU A 40 21.96 -6.77 -2.65
N LYS A 41 21.83 -6.68 -1.32
CA LYS A 41 22.96 -6.50 -0.41
C LYS A 41 23.93 -7.69 -0.42
N LYS A 42 23.44 -8.92 -0.61
CA LYS A 42 24.28 -10.11 -0.80
C LYS A 42 25.10 -10.04 -2.09
N LEU A 43 24.56 -9.41 -3.14
CA LEU A 43 25.26 -9.24 -4.43
C LEU A 43 26.24 -8.05 -4.41
N ASN A 44 25.88 -6.98 -3.71
CA ASN A 44 26.73 -5.81 -3.51
C ASN A 44 26.56 -5.27 -2.09
N ASN A 45 27.59 -5.47 -1.27
CA ASN A 45 27.58 -5.11 0.15
C ASN A 45 27.53 -3.58 0.40
N PHE A 46 27.79 -2.75 -0.63
CA PHE A 46 27.73 -1.30 -0.54
C PHE A 46 26.34 -0.71 -0.82
N ILE A 47 25.35 -1.55 -1.13
CA ILE A 47 23.97 -1.09 -1.31
C ILE A 47 23.33 -0.73 0.02
N THR A 48 22.72 0.44 0.05
CA THR A 48 21.82 0.90 1.11
C THR A 48 20.37 0.72 0.66
N SER A 49 19.46 0.51 1.61
CA SER A 49 18.03 0.37 1.32
C SER A 49 17.18 1.30 2.20
N THR A 50 16.23 2.00 1.59
CA THR A 50 15.30 2.88 2.31
C THR A 50 13.85 2.47 2.05
N HIS A 51 13.09 2.37 3.14
CA HIS A 51 11.64 2.20 3.06
C HIS A 51 10.99 3.52 2.63
N CYS A 52 9.97 3.43 1.79
CA CYS A 52 9.17 4.59 1.39
C CYS A 52 8.60 5.32 2.62
N VAL A 53 8.85 6.62 2.71
CA VAL A 53 8.36 7.48 3.81
C VAL A 53 6.84 7.46 3.87
N ALA A 54 6.16 7.43 2.72
CA ALA A 54 4.70 7.36 2.66
C ALA A 54 4.15 6.08 3.32
N TYR A 55 4.84 4.94 3.13
CA TYR A 55 4.45 3.69 3.76
C TYR A 55 4.63 3.74 5.29
N ARG A 56 5.74 4.32 5.76
CA ARG A 56 5.97 4.51 7.20
C ARG A 56 4.95 5.45 7.84
N LEU A 57 4.59 6.53 7.15
CA LEU A 57 3.58 7.47 7.60
C LEU A 57 2.20 6.81 7.69
N HIS A 58 1.85 5.99 6.69
CA HIS A 58 0.62 5.19 6.70
C HIS A 58 0.57 4.27 7.92
N LEU A 59 1.64 3.51 8.20
CA LEU A 59 1.69 2.62 9.37
C LEU A 59 1.56 3.38 10.70
N ALA A 60 2.26 4.50 10.86
CA ALA A 60 2.16 5.30 12.08
C ALA A 60 0.75 5.87 12.27
N SER A 61 0.10 6.30 11.18
CA SER A 61 -1.28 6.79 11.22
C SER A 61 -2.27 5.67 11.53
N GLU A 62 -2.02 4.46 11.02
CA GLU A 62 -2.81 3.28 11.32
C GLU A 62 -2.73 2.88 12.79
N GLU A 63 -1.52 2.84 13.33
CA GLU A 63 -1.28 2.49 14.73
C GLU A 63 -1.96 3.51 15.66
N ALA A 64 -1.77 4.81 15.41
CA ALA A 64 -2.44 5.87 16.15
C ALA A 64 -3.99 5.79 16.07
N ALA A 65 -4.53 5.45 14.90
CA ALA A 65 -5.97 5.25 14.74
C ALA A 65 -6.48 4.01 15.48
N ASN A 66 -5.71 2.93 15.52
CA ASN A 66 -6.06 1.70 16.24
C ASN A 66 -6.00 1.87 17.77
N GLU A 67 -5.07 2.70 18.27
CA GLU A 67 -4.97 3.04 19.70
C GLU A 67 -6.09 3.98 20.18
N THR A 68 -6.85 4.58 19.26
CA THR A 68 -7.92 5.52 19.59
C THR A 68 -9.29 4.85 19.40
N PRO A 69 -10.01 4.44 20.48
CA PRO A 69 -11.24 3.66 20.38
C PRO A 69 -12.35 4.32 19.54
N TYR A 70 -12.41 5.65 19.56
CA TYR A 70 -13.35 6.43 18.75
C TYR A 70 -13.18 6.17 17.24
N PHE A 71 -11.94 6.05 16.76
CA PHE A 71 -11.67 5.81 15.35
C PHE A 71 -12.12 4.42 14.90
N ALA A 72 -12.15 3.42 15.79
CA ALA A 72 -12.68 2.10 15.45
C ALA A 72 -14.19 2.15 15.13
N HIS A 73 -14.97 2.90 15.92
CA HIS A 73 -16.40 3.10 15.68
C HIS A 73 -16.64 3.91 14.41
N TYR A 74 -15.93 5.03 14.24
CA TYR A 74 -15.98 5.85 13.03
C TYR A 74 -15.65 5.03 11.77
N LYS A 75 -14.58 4.23 11.81
CA LYS A 75 -14.16 3.34 10.72
C LYS A 75 -15.25 2.35 10.34
N THR A 76 -15.95 1.79 11.34
CA THR A 76 -17.04 0.83 11.11
C THR A 76 -18.22 1.48 10.37
N ILE A 77 -18.63 2.68 10.79
CA ILE A 77 -19.73 3.42 10.15
C ILE A 77 -19.38 3.74 8.69
N ILE A 78 -18.22 4.35 8.45
CA ILE A 78 -17.83 4.74 7.09
C ILE A 78 -17.67 3.51 6.19
N LYS A 79 -17.10 2.41 6.69
CA LYS A 79 -17.03 1.13 5.95
C LYS A 79 -18.42 0.60 5.62
N GLY A 80 -19.37 0.67 6.56
CA GLY A 80 -20.76 0.26 6.34
C GLY A 80 -21.43 1.05 5.21
N ILE A 81 -21.31 2.38 5.24
CA ILE A 81 -21.82 3.27 4.18
C ILE A 81 -21.18 2.92 2.84
N TYR A 82 -19.85 2.80 2.81
CA TYR A 82 -19.12 2.44 1.61
C TYR A 82 -19.62 1.11 1.02
N SER A 83 -19.62 0.05 1.82
CA SER A 83 -20.04 -1.29 1.41
C SER A 83 -21.51 -1.34 0.97
N TYR A 84 -22.38 -0.53 1.58
CA TYR A 84 -23.77 -0.42 1.15
C TYR A 84 -23.86 0.05 -0.31
N PHE A 85 -23.14 1.10 -0.69
CA PHE A 85 -23.21 1.60 -2.08
C PHE A 85 -22.34 0.78 -3.05
N SER A 86 -21.12 0.40 -2.66
CA SER A 86 -20.17 -0.28 -3.55
C SER A 86 -20.63 -1.67 -3.98
N ASN A 87 -21.39 -2.37 -3.13
CA ASN A 87 -21.84 -3.75 -3.39
C ASN A 87 -23.06 -3.81 -4.32
N SER A 88 -23.54 -2.68 -4.86
CA SER A 88 -24.67 -2.68 -5.78
C SER A 88 -24.55 -1.58 -6.79
N TYR A 89 -24.51 -1.99 -8.06
CA TYR A 89 -24.54 -1.06 -9.18
C TYR A 89 -25.76 -0.14 -9.13
N LYS A 90 -26.94 -0.68 -8.79
CA LYS A 90 -28.18 0.11 -8.67
C LYS A 90 -28.08 1.21 -7.61
N ARG A 91 -27.65 0.87 -6.40
CA ARG A 91 -27.49 1.85 -5.30
C ARG A 91 -26.44 2.92 -5.63
N MET A 92 -25.33 2.51 -6.25
CA MET A 92 -24.31 3.44 -6.70
C MET A 92 -24.84 4.40 -7.78
N TYR A 93 -25.66 3.90 -8.70
CA TYR A 93 -26.28 4.71 -9.75
C TYR A 93 -27.32 5.69 -9.20
N GLU A 94 -28.17 5.26 -8.26
CA GLU A 94 -29.11 6.15 -7.56
C GLU A 94 -28.38 7.25 -6.80
N LEU A 95 -27.26 6.94 -6.14
CA LEU A 95 -26.44 7.96 -5.48
C LEU A 95 -25.86 8.97 -6.47
N LYS A 96 -25.47 8.54 -7.68
CA LYS A 96 -25.01 9.47 -8.73
C LYS A 96 -26.10 10.43 -9.16
N LYS A 97 -27.32 9.95 -9.36
CA LYS A 97 -28.47 10.81 -9.69
C LYS A 97 -28.74 11.86 -8.61
N ILE A 98 -28.77 11.45 -7.35
CA ILE A 98 -28.98 12.39 -6.23
C ILE A 98 -27.89 13.47 -6.21
N LYS A 99 -26.64 13.12 -6.56
CA LYS A 99 -25.55 14.11 -6.65
C LYS A 99 -25.74 15.10 -7.78
N GLU A 100 -26.15 14.61 -8.95
CA GLU A 100 -26.47 15.46 -10.11
C GLU A 100 -27.60 16.44 -9.77
N ASP A 101 -28.66 15.95 -9.10
CA ASP A 101 -29.82 16.77 -8.69
C ASP A 101 -29.47 17.83 -7.63
N MET A 102 -28.47 17.57 -6.78
CA MET A 102 -28.05 18.49 -5.71
C MET A 102 -26.93 19.46 -6.12
N GLU A 103 -26.50 19.45 -7.38
CA GLU A 103 -25.36 20.24 -7.90
C GLU A 103 -24.06 20.08 -7.08
N VAL A 104 -23.90 18.93 -6.41
CA VAL A 104 -22.69 18.65 -5.63
C VAL A 104 -21.61 18.15 -6.59
N SER A 105 -20.42 18.75 -6.51
CA SER A 105 -19.24 18.32 -7.28
C SER A 105 -19.06 16.80 -7.20
N ASP A 106 -18.58 16.17 -8.28
CA ASP A 106 -18.51 14.72 -8.44
C ASP A 106 -17.65 14.05 -7.36
N LEU A 107 -18.26 13.79 -6.20
CA LEU A 107 -17.62 13.13 -5.06
C LEU A 107 -17.51 11.67 -5.43
N THR A 108 -16.32 11.22 -5.80
CA THR A 108 -16.08 9.79 -5.98
C THR A 108 -16.36 9.12 -4.63
N ILE A 109 -17.17 8.05 -4.61
CA ILE A 109 -17.16 7.17 -3.42
C ILE A 109 -15.80 6.48 -3.44
N LEU A 110 -14.80 7.16 -2.89
CA LEU A 110 -13.52 6.56 -2.66
C LEU A 110 -13.81 5.41 -1.72
N ASN A 111 -13.42 4.21 -2.14
CA ASN A 111 -13.12 3.22 -1.14
C ASN A 111 -12.18 3.93 -0.19
N MET A 112 -12.56 4.03 1.08
CA MET A 112 -11.57 4.20 2.13
C MET A 112 -10.83 2.87 2.18
N SER A 113 -10.10 2.61 1.09
CA SER A 113 -9.30 1.44 0.86
C SER A 113 -8.08 1.68 1.69
N TYR A 114 -8.27 1.41 2.96
CA TYR A 114 -7.32 0.72 3.77
C TYR A 114 -6.98 -0.67 3.19
N ARG A 115 -6.93 -0.86 1.86
CA ARG A 115 -6.31 -2.04 1.26
C ARG A 115 -4.79 -1.99 1.35
N SER A 116 -4.26 -0.87 1.86
CA SER A 116 -2.97 -0.72 2.55
C SER A 116 -2.99 -1.07 4.05
N MET A 117 -4.15 -1.37 4.68
CA MET A 117 -4.32 -1.91 6.05
C MET A 117 -4.97 -3.31 6.04
N VAL A 118 -4.52 -4.18 5.14
CA VAL A 118 -4.52 -5.59 5.51
C VAL A 118 -3.17 -5.79 6.20
N PRO A 119 -3.11 -6.32 7.43
CA PRO A 119 -1.84 -6.79 7.95
C PRO A 119 -1.39 -7.91 7.02
N ILE A 120 -0.44 -7.61 6.14
CA ILE A 120 0.37 -8.64 5.49
C ILE A 120 1.37 -9.09 6.56
N CYS A 121 0.85 -9.71 7.61
CA CYS A 121 1.61 -10.39 8.65
C CYS A 121 0.81 -11.61 9.08
N GLU A 122 0.90 -12.68 8.28
CA GLU A 122 1.30 -13.97 8.83
C GLU A 122 2.36 -14.57 7.90
N SER A 123 3.53 -14.86 8.51
CA SER A 123 4.70 -15.63 8.03
C SER A 123 5.55 -15.10 6.87
#